data_AF-A0A109RVW1-F1
#
_entry.id   AF-A0A109RVW1-F1
#
_cell.length_a   1.000
_cell.length_b   1.000
_cell.length_c   1.000
_cell.angle_alpha   90.00
_cell.angle_beta   90.00
_cell.angle_gamma   90.00
#
_symmetry.space_group_name_H-M   'P 1'
#
loop_
_entity.id
_entity.type
_entity.pdbx_description
1 polymer ?
#
loop_
_entity_poly.entity_id
_entity_poly.type
_entity_poly.pdbx_seq_one_letter_code
_entity_poly.pdbx_strand_id
1 'polypeptide(L)' 'MFFIKRNLPLWERVLRIALGLVIGWAVWAELTAGIVSWLAGATAATMILTAFVGFCPACALVGRRYLEK' A
#
# COMPACT_ATOMS: atom_id res chain seq x y z
N MET A 1 10.21 -12.65 16.83
CA MET A 1 9.33 -12.81 15.65
C MET A 1 8.16 -11.85 15.79
N PHE A 2 8.06 -10.82 14.95
CA PHE A 2 6.87 -9.97 14.90
C PHE A 2 5.73 -10.76 14.27
N PHE A 3 4.84 -11.32 15.10
CA PHE A 3 3.62 -11.98 14.63
C PHE A 3 2.53 -10.94 14.34
N ILE A 4 2.67 -10.24 13.22
CA ILE A 4 1.60 -9.35 12.73
C ILE A 4 0.52 -10.23 12.09
N LYS A 5 -0.71 -10.18 12.64
CA LYS A 5 -1.87 -10.83 12.03
C LYS A 5 -2.16 -10.15 10.69
N ARG A 6 -2.17 -10.92 9.61
CA ARG A 6 -2.41 -10.40 8.26
C ARG A 6 -3.91 -10.12 8.07
N ASN A 7 -4.25 -8.99 7.47
CA ASN A 7 -5.63 -8.69 7.05
C ASN A 7 -5.79 -8.62 5.52
N LEU A 8 -4.68 -8.56 4.78
CA LEU A 8 -4.73 -8.48 3.32
C LEU A 8 -4.63 -9.85 2.66
N PRO A 9 -5.61 -10.26 1.85
CA PRO A 9 -5.50 -11.43 0.98
C PRO A 9 -4.51 -11.16 -0.14
N LEU A 10 -4.02 -12.23 -0.78
CA LEU A 10 -2.96 -12.15 -1.78
C LEU A 10 -3.31 -11.20 -2.94
N TRP A 11 -4.55 -11.24 -3.43
CA TRP A 11 -4.98 -10.41 -4.57
C TRP A 11 -4.89 -8.91 -4.27
N GLU A 12 -5.22 -8.46 -3.06
CA GLU A 12 -5.10 -7.06 -2.66
C GLU A 12 -3.64 -6.62 -2.52
N ARG A 13 -2.77 -7.55 -2.13
CA ARG A 13 -1.33 -7.27 -2.05
C ARG A 13 -0.77 -7.04 -3.44
N VAL A 14 -1.14 -7.89 -4.41
CA VAL A 14 -0.73 -7.74 -5.81
C VAL A 14 -1.27 -6.41 -6.37
N LEU A 15 -2.55 -6.10 -6.14
CA LEU A 15 -3.15 -4.87 -6.62
C LEU A 15 -2.46 -3.63 -6.04
N ARG A 16 -2.15 -3.62 -4.74
CA ARG A 16 -1.43 -2.50 -4.09
C ARG A 16 -0.01 -2.32 -4.62
N ILE A 17 0.69 -3.41 -4.90
CA ILE A 17 2.03 -3.33 -5.52
C ILE A 17 1.89 -2.73 -6.92
N ALA A 18 0.95 -3.22 -7.74
CA ALA A 18 0.73 -2.69 -9.08
C ALA A 18 0.38 -1.19 -9.05
N LEU A 19 -0.58 -0.77 -8.22
CA LEU A 19 -0.96 0.63 -8.08
C LEU A 19 0.19 1.49 -7.55
N GLY A 20 0.91 1.02 -6.54
CA GLY A 20 2.06 1.73 -5.99
C GLY A 20 3.17 1.93 -7.03
N LEU A 21 3.44 0.92 -7.87
CA LEU A 21 4.41 1.04 -8.95
C LEU A 21 3.96 2.02 -10.04
N VAL A 22 2.68 1.99 -10.43
CA VAL A 22 2.13 2.94 -11.41
C VAL A 22 2.21 4.38 -10.90
N ILE A 23 1.83 4.62 -9.64
CA ILE A 23 1.93 5.96 -9.03
C ILE A 23 3.39 6.38 -8.89
N GLY A 24 4.27 5.48 -8.42
CA GLY A 24 5.69 5.75 -8.31
C GLY A 24 6.34 6.07 -9.65
N TRP A 25 5.93 5.36 -10.72
CA TRP A 25 6.37 5.66 -12.08
C TRP A 25 5.86 7.02 -12.56
N ALA A 26 4.60 7.38 -12.30
CA ALA A 26 4.06 8.69 -12.66
C ALA A 26 4.77 9.86 -11.94
N VAL A 27 5.14 9.65 -10.67
CA VAL A 27 5.97 10.59 -9.91
C VAL A 27 7.38 10.69 -10.51
N TRP A 28 8.01 9.55 -10.83
CA TRP A 28 9.35 9.50 -11.45
C TRP A 28 9.39 10.13 -12.84
N ALA A 29 8.33 9.96 -13.63
CA ALA A 29 8.18 10.55 -14.96
C ALA A 29 7.70 12.02 -14.91
N GLU A 30 7.68 12.65 -13.74
CA GLU A 30 7.32 14.06 -13.53
C GLU A 30 5.92 14.43 -14.04
N LEU A 31 4.97 13.48 -14.10
CA LEU A 31 3.56 13.75 -14.45
C LEU A 31 2.82 14.54 -13.35
N THR A 32 3.42 14.72 -12.18
CA THR A 32 2.88 15.48 -11.05
C THR A 32 3.94 16.43 -10.52
N ALA A 33 3.54 17.59 -9.98
CA ALA A 33 4.47 18.62 -9.51
C ALA A 33 4.14 19.11 -8.09
N GLY A 34 5.14 19.71 -7.44
CA GLY A 34 5.02 20.35 -6.13
C GLY A 34 4.55 19.39 -5.04
N ILE A 35 3.65 19.86 -4.17
CA ILE A 35 3.14 19.08 -3.02
C ILE A 35 2.44 17.78 -3.43
N VAL A 36 1.83 17.75 -4.63
CA VAL A 36 1.13 16.58 -5.14
C VAL A 36 2.10 15.42 -5.38
N SER A 37 3.29 15.70 -5.92
CA SER A 37 4.32 14.68 -6.18
C SER A 37 4.81 14.03 -4.88
N TRP A 38 5.02 14.83 -3.83
CA TRP A 38 5.38 14.33 -2.50
C TRP A 38 4.30 13.43 -1.89
N LEU A 39 3.04 13.87 -1.92
CA LEU A 39 1.92 13.08 -1.40
C LEU A 39 1.70 11.79 -2.20
N ALA A 40 1.81 11.86 -3.53
CA ALA A 40 1.70 10.70 -4.40
C ALA A 40 2.83 9.69 -4.14
N GLY A 41 4.07 10.16 -4.02
CA GLY A 41 5.22 9.33 -3.68
C GLY A 41 5.08 8.64 -2.33
N ALA A 42 4.66 9.37 -1.30
CA ALA A 42 4.39 8.80 0.03
C ALA A 42 3.27 7.76 -0.01
N THR A 43 2.22 8.00 -0.79
CA THR A 43 1.11 7.06 -0.98
C THR A 43 1.57 5.78 -1.68
N ALA A 44 2.35 5.90 -2.75
CA ALA A 44 2.94 4.78 -3.47
C ALA A 44 3.81 3.91 -2.56
N ALA A 45 4.72 4.53 -1.80
CA ALA A 45 5.57 3.84 -0.84
C ALA A 45 4.75 3.11 0.23
N THR A 46 3.74 3.76 0.80
CA THR A 46 2.86 3.16 1.82
C THR A 46 2.06 1.98 1.27
N MET A 47 1.53 2.09 0.04
CA MET A 47 0.83 0.99 -0.63
C MET A 47 1.72 -0.24 -0.78
N ILE A 48 2.95 -0.05 -1.26
CA ILE A 48 3.91 -1.13 -1.46
C ILE A 48 4.32 -1.75 -0.12
N LEU A 49 4.68 -0.93 0.87
CA LEU A 49 5.08 -1.42 2.20
C LEU A 49 3.97 -2.22 2.89
N THR A 50 2.72 -1.71 2.86
CA THR A 50 1.57 -2.43 3.46
C THR A 50 1.25 -3.73 2.72
N ALA A 51 1.49 -3.80 1.41
CA ALA A 51 1.41 -5.04 0.66
C ALA A 51 2.49 -6.04 1.10
N PHE A 52 3.75 -5.62 1.27
CA PHE A 52 4.82 -6.51 1.76
C PHE A 52 4.60 -7.01 3.18
N VAL A 53 4.13 -6.15 4.09
CA VAL A 53 3.79 -6.56 5.46
C VAL A 53 2.54 -7.46 5.49
N GLY A 54 1.58 -7.23 4.58
CA GLY A 54 0.31 -7.96 4.55
C GLY A 54 -0.72 -7.46 5.59
N PHE A 55 -0.51 -6.24 6.08
CA PHE A 55 -1.40 -5.57 7.03
C PHE A 55 -1.59 -4.12 6.61
N CYS A 56 -2.85 -3.68 6.53
CA CYS A 56 -3.20 -2.29 6.30
C CYS A 56 -3.94 -1.74 7.52
N PRO A 57 -3.40 -0.70 8.20
CA PRO A 57 -4.02 -0.12 9.38
C PRO A 57 -5.38 0.52 9.06
N ALA A 58 -5.53 1.17 7.90
CA ALA A 58 -6.81 1.75 7.47
C ALA A 58 -7.89 0.67 7.32
N CYS A 59 -7.59 -0.47 6.71
CA CYS A 59 -8.55 -1.58 6.60
C CYS A 59 -8.92 -2.16 7.97
N ALA A 60 -7.97 -2.21 8.91
CA ALA A 60 -8.22 -2.66 10.27
C ALA A 60 -9.11 -1.67 11.06
N LEU A 61 -8.91 -0.36 10.89
CA LEU A 61 -9.76 0.68 11.49
C LEU A 61 -11.21 0.62 10.98
N VAL A 62 -11.40 0.20 9.73
CA VAL A 62 -12.74 -0.03 9.13
C VAL A 62 -13.37 -1.35 9.60
N GLY A 63 -12.71 -2.10 10.50
CA GLY A 63 -13.25 -3.32 11.10
C GLY A 63 -13.01 -4.58 10.29
N ARG A 64 -12.10 -4.55 9.30
CA ARG A 64 -11.77 -5.76 8.55
C ARG A 64 -11.18 -6.82 9.48
N ARG A 65 -11.76 -8.02 9.43
CA ARG A 65 -11.27 -9.19 10.16
C ARG A 65 -9.91 -9.66 9.62
N TYR A 66 -9.10 -10.22 10.50
CA TYR A 66 -7.84 -10.84 10.11
C TYR A 66 -8.14 -12.11 9.31
N LEU A 67 -7.22 -12.47 8.41
CA LEU A 67 -7.28 -13.77 7.76
C LEU A 67 -6.92 -14.81 8.83
N GLU A 68 -7.85 -15.70 9.14
CA GLU A 68 -7.53 -16.95 9.83
C GLU A 68 -6.62 -17.76 8.91
N LYS A 69 -5.50 -18.24 9.46
CA LYS A 69 -4.54 -19.07 8.73
C LYS A 69 -5.09 -20.47 8.56
#